data_AF-A0A4Q8LCA6-F1
#
_entry.id   AF-A0A4Q8LCA6-F1
#
_cell.length_a   1.000
_cell.length_b   1.000
_cell.length_c   1.000
_cell.angle_alpha   90.00
_cell.angle_beta   90.00
_cell.angle_gamma   90.00
#
_symmetry.space_group_name_H-M   'P 1'
#
loop_
_entity.id
_entity.type
_entity.pdbx_description
1 polymer ?
#
loop_
_entity_poly.entity_id
_entity_poly.type
_entity_poly.pdbx_seq_one_letter_code
_entity_poly.pdbx_strand_id
1 'polypeptide(L)'
;MLEEIYASRKPVRFEQLDVSDIVRRHFPVGTDKATVIDAFANSSTSKVVEDTADKLVVRDNHGQAMLDPDARSVVITFHLDADGKVSGIEALHLKNQ
;
A
#
# COMPACT_ATOMS: atom_id res chain seq x y z
N MET A 1 -2.36 4.01 9.20
CA MET A 1 -1.50 4.13 8.00
C MET A 1 -2.32 4.44 6.75
N LEU A 2 -3.19 3.54 6.26
CA LEU A 2 -3.98 3.81 5.03
C LEU A 2 -4.88 5.05 5.13
N GLU A 3 -5.55 5.23 6.27
CA GLU A 3 -6.33 6.44 6.54
C GLU A 3 -5.49 7.73 6.47
N GLU A 4 -4.22 7.68 6.89
CA GLU A 4 -3.28 8.80 6.82
C GLU A 4 -2.93 9.11 5.35
N ILE A 5 -2.74 8.08 4.52
CA ILE A 5 -2.53 8.24 3.08
C ILE A 5 -3.76 8.89 2.42
N TYR A 6 -4.97 8.45 2.76
CA TYR A 6 -6.20 9.03 2.19
C TYR A 6 -6.54 10.43 2.72
N ALA A 7 -6.14 10.74 3.95
CA ALA A 7 -6.21 12.09 4.53
C ALA A 7 -5.12 13.03 4.01
N SER A 8 -4.05 12.49 3.40
CA SER A 8 -2.98 13.25 2.78
C SER A 8 -3.42 13.92 1.46
N ARG A 9 -2.44 14.37 0.66
CA ARG A 9 -2.69 15.01 -0.63
C ARG A 9 -3.49 14.06 -1.53
N LYS A 10 -4.57 14.59 -2.12
CA LYS A 10 -5.47 13.85 -3.00
C LYS A 10 -4.93 13.87 -4.42
N PRO A 11 -4.73 12.72 -5.09
CA PRO A 11 -4.29 12.69 -6.48
C PRO A 11 -5.35 13.36 -7.37
N VAL A 12 -4.94 14.31 -8.20
CA VAL A 12 -5.85 14.99 -9.13
C VAL A 12 -5.76 14.35 -10.51
N ARG A 13 -6.91 13.93 -11.06
CA ARG A 13 -7.00 13.30 -12.39
C ARG A 13 -6.13 12.02 -12.49
N PHE A 14 -5.01 12.09 -13.20
CA PHE A 14 -4.08 10.98 -13.49
C PHE A 14 -2.79 11.07 -12.66
N GLU A 15 -2.75 11.97 -11.68
CA GLU A 15 -1.60 12.11 -10.80
C GLU A 15 -1.41 10.84 -9.97
N GLN A 16 -0.17 10.36 -9.95
CA GLN A 16 0.26 9.32 -9.01
C GLN A 16 1.05 10.03 -7.92
N LEU A 17 0.58 9.94 -6.69
CA LEU A 17 1.27 10.54 -5.57
C LEU A 17 2.12 9.49 -4.88
N ASP A 18 3.43 9.77 -4.80
CA ASP A 18 4.33 9.00 -3.98
C ASP A 18 3.98 9.24 -2.50
N VAL A 19 3.60 8.16 -1.83
CA VAL A 19 3.25 8.11 -0.41
C VAL A 19 4.13 7.11 0.34
N SER A 20 5.25 6.72 -0.25
CA SER A 20 6.22 5.78 0.31
C SER A 20 6.72 6.23 1.68
N ASP A 21 6.89 7.54 1.88
CA ASP A 21 7.34 8.11 3.16
C ASP A 21 6.36 7.83 4.30
N ILE A 22 5.05 7.82 4.03
CA ILE A 22 4.04 7.49 5.04
C ILE A 22 4.19 6.01 5.40
N VAL A 23 4.25 5.13 4.40
CA VAL A 23 4.38 3.69 4.62
C VAL A 23 5.68 3.35 5.38
N ARG A 24 6.81 3.96 5.02
CA ARG A 24 8.12 3.75 5.66
C ARG A 24 8.14 4.10 7.15
N ARG A 25 7.29 5.03 7.60
CA ARG A 25 7.16 5.36 9.04
C ARG A 25 6.48 4.25 9.84
N HIS A 26 5.59 3.50 9.20
CA HIS A 26 4.87 2.38 9.83
C HIS A 26 5.59 1.05 9.63
N PHE A 27 6.32 0.89 8.52
CA PHE A 27 7.10 -0.30 8.19
C PHE A 27 8.55 0.08 7.92
N PRO A 28 9.42 0.07 8.94
CA PRO A 28 10.84 0.35 8.74
C PRO A 28 11.54 -0.77 7.94
N VAL A 29 12.67 -0.44 7.33
CA VAL A 29 13.56 -1.44 6.70
C VAL A 29 13.96 -2.49 7.74
N GLY A 30 13.94 -3.76 7.33
CA GLY A 30 14.17 -4.92 8.19
C GLY A 30 12.91 -5.53 8.81
N THR A 31 11.73 -4.95 8.55
CA THR A 31 10.45 -5.56 8.99
C THR A 31 10.23 -6.90 8.31
N ASP A 32 9.82 -7.92 9.04
CA ASP A 32 9.49 -9.24 8.47
C ASP A 32 8.24 -9.17 7.58
N LYS A 33 8.30 -9.85 6.42
CA LYS A 33 7.16 -9.98 5.50
C LYS A 33 5.88 -10.43 6.20
N ALA A 34 5.98 -11.38 7.13
CA ALA A 34 4.83 -11.89 7.87
C ALA A 34 4.12 -10.79 8.68
N THR A 35 4.88 -9.89 9.29
CA THR A 35 4.33 -8.73 10.02
C THR A 35 3.63 -7.76 9.08
N VAL A 36 4.17 -7.55 7.87
CA VAL A 36 3.51 -6.73 6.84
C VAL A 36 2.17 -7.36 6.45
N ILE A 37 2.16 -8.66 6.13
CA ILE A 37 0.94 -9.38 5.75
C ILE A 37 -0.11 -9.30 6.88
N ASP A 38 0.28 -9.55 8.12
CA ASP A 38 -0.63 -9.52 9.28
C ASP A 38 -1.24 -8.13 9.50
N ALA A 39 -0.45 -7.07 9.29
CA ALA A 39 -0.95 -5.69 9.36
C ALA A 39 -2.04 -5.39 8.32
N PHE A 40 -2.00 -6.03 7.16
CA PHE A 40 -3.02 -5.88 6.12
C PHE A 40 -4.13 -6.93 6.19
N ALA A 41 -3.93 -8.06 6.88
CA ALA A 41 -4.94 -9.12 7.04
C ALA A 41 -6.20 -8.63 7.76
N ASN A 42 -6.07 -7.62 8.62
CA ASN A 42 -7.18 -7.00 9.35
C ASN A 42 -7.89 -5.89 8.57
N SER A 43 -7.39 -5.53 7.39
CA SER A 43 -8.00 -4.48 6.56
C SER A 43 -9.01 -5.09 5.59
N SER A 44 -10.27 -4.69 5.68
CA SER A 44 -11.35 -5.18 4.80
C SER A 44 -11.28 -4.63 3.38
N THR A 45 -10.50 -3.57 3.14
CA THR A 45 -10.35 -2.89 1.84
C THR A 45 -9.02 -3.22 1.16
N SER A 46 -8.09 -3.83 1.89
CA SER A 46 -6.75 -4.17 1.38
C SER A 46 -6.69 -5.63 0.95
N LYS A 47 -5.91 -5.89 -0.08
CA LYS A 47 -5.62 -7.24 -0.55
C LYS A 47 -4.17 -7.36 -0.99
N VAL A 48 -3.57 -8.50 -0.70
CA VAL A 48 -2.29 -8.88 -1.32
C VAL A 48 -2.58 -9.29 -2.76
N VAL A 49 -1.96 -8.61 -3.72
CA VAL A 49 -2.12 -8.90 -5.16
C VAL A 49 -0.93 -9.63 -5.74
N GLU A 50 0.23 -9.56 -5.08
CA GLU A 50 1.44 -10.26 -5.46
C GLU A 50 2.20 -10.64 -4.20
N ASP A 51 2.61 -11.90 -4.13
CA ASP A 51 3.34 -12.46 -2.99
C ASP A 51 4.44 -13.38 -3.54
N THR A 52 5.66 -12.86 -3.62
CA THR A 52 6.85 -13.59 -4.07
C THR A 52 7.94 -13.58 -2.98
N ALA A 53 9.05 -14.26 -3.23
CA ALA A 53 10.18 -14.29 -2.30
C ALA A 53 10.87 -12.92 -2.18
N ASP A 54 10.91 -12.15 -3.27
CA ASP A 54 11.63 -10.89 -3.43
C ASP A 54 10.72 -9.65 -3.32
N LYS A 55 9.39 -9.85 -3.35
CA LYS A 55 8.44 -8.74 -3.42
C LYS A 55 7.08 -9.12 -2.81
N LEU A 56 6.45 -8.14 -2.18
CA LEU A 56 5.08 -8.21 -1.69
C LEU A 56 4.33 -6.97 -2.17
N VAL A 57 3.25 -7.15 -2.92
CA VAL A 57 2.41 -6.03 -3.37
C VAL A 57 1.06 -6.10 -2.70
N VAL A 58 0.72 -5.03 -2.00
CA VAL A 58 -0.58 -4.83 -1.37
C VAL A 58 -1.32 -3.72 -2.09
N ARG A 59 -2.57 -3.97 -2.43
CA ARG A 59 -3.47 -2.97 -2.99
C ARG A 59 -4.63 -2.73 -2.05
N ASP A 60 -4.81 -1.47 -1.67
CA ASP A 60 -5.99 -1.01 -0.97
C ASP A 60 -6.92 -0.28 -1.94
N ASN A 61 -8.21 -0.58 -1.89
CA ASN A 61 -9.23 0.04 -2.74
C ASN A 61 -10.28 0.71 -1.85
N HIS A 62 -10.18 2.02 -1.70
CA HIS A 62 -11.16 2.81 -0.97
C HIS A 62 -12.27 3.31 -1.91
N GLY A 63 -13.53 3.13 -1.51
CA GLY A 63 -14.71 3.56 -2.28
C GLY A 63 -15.17 2.61 -3.40
N GLN A 64 -14.35 1.64 -3.83
CA GLN A 64 -14.76 0.66 -4.85
C GLN A 64 -15.89 -0.26 -4.36
N ALA A 65 -15.97 -0.53 -3.06
CA ALA A 65 -17.07 -1.29 -2.46
C ALA A 65 -18.41 -0.54 -2.47
N MET A 66 -18.42 0.78 -2.67
CA MET A 66 -19.61 1.65 -2.56
C MET A 66 -20.00 2.36 -3.86
N LEU A 67 -19.43 1.99 -5.03
CA LEU A 67 -19.67 2.70 -6.31
C LEU A 67 -19.42 4.22 -6.18
N ASP A 68 -18.39 4.59 -5.43
CA ASP A 68 -18.05 6.00 -5.19
C ASP A 68 -17.46 6.65 -6.46
N PRO A 69 -17.99 7.79 -6.94
CA PRO A 69 -17.41 8.53 -8.07
C PRO A 69 -16.00 9.08 -7.81
N ASP A 70 -15.50 9.01 -6.57
CA ASP A 70 -14.13 9.36 -6.16
C ASP A 70 -13.37 8.15 -5.61
N ALA A 71 -13.65 6.95 -6.15
CA ALA A 71 -12.91 5.73 -5.82
C ALA A 71 -11.40 5.94 -6.01
N ARG A 72 -10.63 5.47 -5.03
CA ARG A 72 -9.17 5.61 -5.00
C ARG A 72 -8.53 4.29 -4.66
N SER A 73 -7.28 4.15 -5.08
CA SER A 73 -6.47 2.98 -4.78
C SER A 73 -5.12 3.41 -4.26
N VAL A 74 -4.61 2.68 -3.28
CA VAL A 74 -3.21 2.77 -2.87
C VAL A 74 -2.55 1.44 -3.22
N VAL A 75 -1.46 1.50 -3.97
CA VAL A 75 -0.63 0.34 -4.28
C VAL A 75 0.66 0.49 -3.53
N ILE A 76 0.99 -0.50 -2.71
CA ILE A 76 2.20 -0.53 -1.89
C ILE A 76 3.00 -1.76 -2.32
N THR A 77 4.23 -1.52 -2.76
CA THR A 77 5.21 -2.53 -3.10
C THR A 77 6.28 -2.54 -2.02
N PHE A 78 6.42 -3.68 -1.34
CA PHE A 78 7.52 -3.98 -0.44
C PHE A 78 8.52 -4.85 -1.19
N HIS A 79 9.75 -4.36 -1.32
CA HIS A 79 10.88 -5.16 -1.77
C HIS A 79 11.43 -5.92 -0.58
N LEU A 80 11.72 -7.20 -0.78
CA LEU A 80 12.23 -8.10 0.25
C LEU A 80 13.69 -8.45 -0.04
N ASP A 81 14.48 -8.61 1.02
CA ASP A 81 15.81 -9.20 0.93
C ASP A 81 15.76 -10.74 0.94
N ALA A 82 16.94 -11.36 0.88
CA ALA A 82 17.08 -12.82 0.90
C ALA A 82 16.58 -13.47 2.21
N ASP A 83 16.48 -12.69 3.29
CA ASP A 83 15.96 -13.12 4.58
C ASP A 83 14.43 -12.93 4.69
N GLY A 84 13.78 -12.44 3.63
CA GLY A 84 12.34 -12.17 3.60
C GLY A 84 11.93 -10.93 4.38
N LYS A 85 12.86 -9.98 4.56
CA LYS A 85 12.63 -8.73 5.27
C LYS A 85 12.55 -7.56 4.31
N VAL A 86 11.79 -6.54 4.69
CA VAL A 86 11.59 -5.34 3.87
C VAL A 86 12.93 -4.63 3.67
N SER A 87 13.42 -4.62 2.44
CA SER A 87 14.62 -3.90 2.01
C SER A 87 14.30 -2.55 1.38
N GLY A 88 13.10 -2.42 0.81
CA GLY A 88 12.64 -1.19 0.15
C GLY A 88 11.12 -1.10 0.13
N ILE A 89 10.61 0.13 0.03
CA ILE A 89 9.17 0.41 -0.03
C ILE A 89 8.93 1.46 -1.09
N GLU A 90 7.97 1.16 -1.97
CA GLU A 90 7.36 2.07 -2.92
C GLU A 90 5.85 2.07 -2.70
N ALA A 91 5.22 3.24 -2.60
CA ALA A 91 3.79 3.35 -2.42
C ALA A 91 3.21 4.48 -3.25
N LEU A 92 2.14 4.18 -3.98
CA LEU A 92 1.50 5.09 -4.92
C LEU A 92 0.01 5.22 -4.58
N HIS A 93 -0.42 6.46 -4.38
CA HIS A 93 -1.83 6.80 -4.26
C HIS A 93 -2.37 7.23 -5.62
N LEU A 94 -3.36 6.49 -6.10
CA LEU A 94 -3.96 6.56 -7.42
C LEU A 94 -5.44 6.91 -7.32
N LYS A 95 -5.94 7.69 -8.28
CA LYS A 95 -7.38 7.84 -8.49
C LYS A 95 -7.88 6.71 -9.41
N ASN A 96 -8.94 5.99 -9.02
CA ASN A 96 -9.60 5.06 -9.95
C ASN A 96 -10.45 5.87 -10.94
N GLN A 97 -10.42 5.46 -12.21
CA GLN A 97 -11.31 5.99 -13.26
C GLN A 97 -12.67 5.30 -13.25
#